data_AF-A0A098F4Q8-F1
#
_entry.id   AF-A0A098F4Q8-F1
#
_cell.length_a   1.000
_cell.length_b   1.000
_cell.length_c   1.000
_cell.angle_alpha   90.00
_cell.angle_beta   90.00
_cell.angle_gamma   90.00
#
_symmetry.space_group_name_H-M   'P 1'
#
loop_
_entity.id
_entity.type
_entity.pdbx_description
1 polymer ?
#
loop_
_entity_poly.entity_id
_entity_poly.type
_entity_poly.pdbx_seq_one_letter_code
_entity_poly.pdbx_strand_id
1 'polypeptide(L)'
;MEVTVRRGDSFWYYSQLFRIPLQLIIDSNRGISPNAITIGQRIQLPGFVATSYQIRPGDTLWQIAQSRNLQLDALLLLNPAINPSRIRVGQMIQVPLRITWRLVQGRQNYDHRLMMNDLQRLQNVYPFLQAVSIGTSVVGRNIPEVLIGRGNKRVHYNGSFHANEWITTPVLMTFLNDYLLSLTNQTPIRGRSMIPYYGQTTLSLVPMVNPDGVHLVINGLPANDPWRARVVAWNKGSTDFSGWKANIRGVDLNDQFPAKWELERARNPKVPGPRDYGGERPLSEPEAIAMANLTRRRDFARVLAFHTQGQVIYWGFENQEPPESERLVREFARVSGYEPVKTIESYAGYKDWFIQDWRRPGFTVELGAGVNPLPLTQFDRIYEEALGIFLAGLYS
;
A
#
# COMPACT_ATOMS: atom_id res chain seq x y z
N MET A 1 16.45 -7.67 -8.34
CA MET A 1 17.32 -8.76 -8.84
C MET A 1 18.54 -8.88 -7.93
N GLU A 2 19.25 -9.99 -7.97
CA GLU A 2 20.43 -10.23 -7.13
C GLU A 2 21.72 -10.25 -7.97
N VAL A 3 22.81 -9.70 -7.44
CA VAL A 3 24.17 -9.79 -8.00
C VAL A 3 25.16 -10.29 -6.95
N THR A 4 26.25 -10.89 -7.39
CA THR A 4 27.31 -11.38 -6.51
C THR A 4 28.49 -10.41 -6.51
N VAL A 5 28.97 -10.01 -5.33
CA VAL A 5 30.08 -9.08 -5.16
C VAL A 5 31.38 -9.63 -5.74
N ARG A 6 31.99 -8.86 -6.63
CA ARG A 6 33.32 -9.10 -7.19
C ARG A 6 34.37 -8.23 -6.51
N ARG A 7 35.64 -8.50 -6.78
CA ARG A 7 36.74 -7.67 -6.25
C ARG A 7 36.61 -6.23 -6.76
N GLY A 8 36.55 -5.27 -5.83
CA GLY A 8 36.45 -3.84 -6.14
C GLY A 8 35.02 -3.32 -6.32
N ASP A 9 34.01 -4.19 -6.29
CA ASP A 9 32.62 -3.76 -6.30
C ASP A 9 32.26 -2.99 -5.01
N SER A 10 31.29 -2.10 -5.09
CA SER A 10 30.72 -1.35 -3.97
C SER A 10 29.26 -1.01 -4.25
N PHE A 11 28.48 -0.63 -3.23
CA PHE A 11 27.13 -0.10 -3.46
C PHE A 11 27.13 1.16 -4.33
N TRP A 12 28.15 2.01 -4.21
CA TRP A 12 28.31 3.16 -5.09
C TRP A 12 28.50 2.75 -6.54
N TYR A 13 29.38 1.77 -6.79
CA TYR A 13 29.61 1.24 -8.12
C TYR A 13 28.30 0.67 -8.73
N TYR A 14 27.52 -0.12 -7.98
CA TYR A 14 26.23 -0.61 -8.46
C TYR A 14 25.22 0.51 -8.70
N SER A 15 25.20 1.55 -7.85
CA SER A 15 24.36 2.74 -8.02
C SER A 15 24.64 3.42 -9.37
N GLN A 16 25.90 3.61 -9.73
CA GLN A 16 26.29 4.20 -11.01
C GLN A 16 25.96 3.28 -12.19
N LEU A 17 26.31 1.99 -12.08
CA LEU A 17 26.12 1.02 -13.15
C LEU A 17 24.65 0.83 -13.53
N PHE A 18 23.77 0.76 -12.54
CA PHE A 18 22.34 0.55 -12.73
C PHE A 18 21.53 1.85 -12.66
N ARG A 19 22.15 3.01 -12.46
CA ARG A 19 21.46 4.32 -12.29
C ARG A 19 20.34 4.26 -11.25
N ILE A 20 20.59 3.60 -10.13
CA ILE A 20 19.67 3.48 -8.99
C ILE A 20 20.20 4.39 -7.89
N PRO A 21 19.36 5.22 -7.23
CA PRO A 21 19.78 5.99 -6.06
C PRO A 21 20.43 5.10 -5.00
N LEU A 22 21.65 5.45 -4.56
CA LEU A 22 22.48 4.66 -3.63
C LEU A 22 21.69 4.19 -2.40
N GLN A 23 20.91 5.08 -1.81
CA GLN A 23 20.15 4.78 -0.60
C GLN A 23 19.14 3.64 -0.79
N LEU A 24 18.54 3.50 -1.98
CA LEU A 24 17.60 2.42 -2.25
C LEU A 24 18.31 1.06 -2.34
N ILE A 25 19.56 1.03 -2.82
CA ILE A 25 20.39 -0.19 -2.80
C ILE A 25 20.71 -0.55 -1.35
N ILE A 26 21.18 0.41 -0.55
CA ILE A 26 21.47 0.19 0.87
C ILE A 26 20.24 -0.36 1.60
N ASP A 27 19.08 0.26 1.39
CA ASP A 27 17.84 -0.12 2.08
C ASP A 27 17.23 -1.43 1.57
N SER A 28 17.63 -1.88 0.38
CA SER A 28 17.29 -3.22 -0.14
C SER A 28 18.15 -4.33 0.48
N ASN A 29 19.21 -3.97 1.21
CA ASN A 29 20.22 -4.87 1.76
C ASN A 29 20.40 -4.65 3.28
N ARG A 30 19.28 -4.49 4.00
CA ARG A 30 19.29 -4.27 5.45
C ARG A 30 20.04 -5.41 6.14
N GLY A 31 20.98 -5.06 7.02
CA GLY A 31 21.86 -6.02 7.69
C GLY A 31 23.23 -6.18 7.04
N ILE A 32 23.44 -5.64 5.83
CA ILE A 32 24.77 -5.55 5.20
C ILE A 32 25.36 -4.16 5.47
N SER A 33 26.55 -4.10 6.08
CA SER A 33 27.26 -2.84 6.27
C SER A 33 27.73 -2.29 4.91
N PRO A 34 27.31 -1.06 4.51
CA PRO A 34 27.66 -0.49 3.20
C PRO A 34 29.16 -0.39 2.92
N ASN A 35 29.98 -0.26 3.97
CA ASN A 35 31.42 -0.07 3.87
C ASN A 35 32.21 -1.38 4.04
N ALA A 36 31.54 -2.50 4.23
CA ALA A 36 32.18 -3.79 4.52
C ALA A 36 31.53 -4.94 3.73
N ILE A 37 31.23 -4.71 2.44
CA ILE A 37 30.76 -5.79 1.58
C ILE A 37 31.92 -6.72 1.22
N THR A 38 31.68 -8.03 1.21
CA THR A 38 32.71 -9.04 0.96
C THR A 38 32.53 -9.72 -0.39
N ILE A 39 33.63 -10.13 -1.03
CA ILE A 39 33.59 -10.90 -2.29
C ILE A 39 32.71 -12.15 -2.10
N GLY A 40 31.85 -12.43 -3.07
CA GLY A 40 30.90 -13.55 -3.02
C GLY A 40 29.59 -13.24 -2.29
N GLN A 41 29.48 -12.10 -1.60
CA GLN A 41 28.23 -11.68 -0.97
C GLN A 41 27.17 -11.37 -2.01
N ARG A 42 25.90 -11.66 -1.70
CA ARG A 42 24.76 -11.38 -2.57
C ARG A 42 24.15 -10.02 -2.24
N ILE A 43 23.98 -9.19 -3.26
CA ILE A 43 23.41 -7.84 -3.14
C ILE A 43 22.13 -7.75 -3.96
N GLN A 44 21.06 -7.30 -3.32
CA GLN A 44 19.78 -7.00 -3.94
C GLN A 44 19.80 -5.62 -4.61
N LEU A 45 19.40 -5.58 -5.87
CA LEU A 45 19.26 -4.36 -6.67
C LEU A 45 17.77 -4.13 -6.98
N PRO A 46 17.17 -3.04 -6.47
CA PRO A 46 15.75 -2.76 -6.68
C PRO A 46 15.46 -2.21 -8.08
N GLY A 47 14.22 -2.37 -8.54
CA GLY A 47 13.74 -1.85 -9.83
C GLY A 47 14.21 -2.67 -11.05
N PHE A 48 14.83 -3.82 -10.83
CA PHE A 48 15.30 -4.73 -11.88
C PHE A 48 14.93 -6.17 -11.58
N VAL A 49 14.68 -6.93 -12.65
CA VAL A 49 14.58 -8.40 -12.64
C VAL A 49 15.61 -9.00 -13.60
N ALA A 50 16.09 -10.21 -13.32
CA ALA A 50 16.90 -10.96 -14.26
C ALA A 50 15.99 -11.72 -15.22
N THR A 51 16.29 -11.67 -16.52
CA THR A 51 15.54 -12.41 -17.55
C THR A 51 16.47 -13.25 -18.40
N SER A 52 16.01 -14.43 -18.79
CA SER A 52 16.77 -15.31 -19.68
C SER A 52 16.73 -14.78 -21.11
N TYR A 53 17.87 -14.71 -21.76
CA TYR A 53 18.02 -14.29 -23.14
C TYR A 53 18.86 -15.31 -23.92
N GLN A 54 18.35 -15.75 -25.07
CA GLN A 54 19.08 -16.64 -25.97
C GLN A 54 19.85 -15.82 -26.99
N ILE A 55 21.17 -15.99 -27.03
CA ILE A 55 22.05 -15.33 -28.00
C ILE A 55 21.64 -15.70 -29.43
N ARG A 56 21.43 -14.69 -30.27
CA ARG A 56 21.04 -14.80 -31.67
C ARG A 56 22.25 -14.57 -32.60
N PRO A 57 22.18 -15.02 -33.86
CA PRO A 57 23.21 -14.69 -34.85
C PRO A 57 23.42 -13.17 -34.95
N GLY A 58 24.68 -12.74 -34.85
CA GLY A 58 25.07 -11.33 -34.94
C GLY A 58 25.05 -10.56 -33.61
N ASP A 59 24.57 -11.17 -32.52
CA ASP A 59 24.59 -10.52 -31.21
C ASP A 59 26.01 -10.34 -30.68
N THR A 60 26.22 -9.22 -29.99
CA THR A 60 27.33 -9.03 -29.05
C THR A 60 26.78 -8.67 -27.67
N LEU A 61 27.48 -9.02 -26.59
CA LEU A 61 27.06 -8.63 -25.24
C LEU A 61 26.95 -7.09 -25.10
N TRP A 62 27.80 -6.34 -25.82
CA TRP A 62 27.74 -4.88 -25.83
C TRP A 62 26.43 -4.37 -26.46
N GLN A 63 26.03 -4.88 -27.63
CA GLN A 63 24.77 -4.49 -28.27
C GLN A 63 23.55 -4.88 -27.41
N ILE A 64 23.58 -6.06 -26.78
CA ILE A 64 22.51 -6.49 -25.87
C ILE A 64 22.40 -5.54 -24.67
N ALA A 65 23.52 -5.15 -24.06
CA ALA A 65 23.54 -4.18 -22.96
C ALA A 65 23.02 -2.81 -23.41
N GLN A 66 23.53 -2.31 -24.54
CA GLN A 66 23.17 -1.01 -25.10
C GLN A 66 21.67 -0.92 -25.43
N SER A 67 21.08 -1.98 -25.99
CA SER A 67 19.63 -2.06 -26.27
C SER A 67 18.75 -1.93 -25.02
N ARG A 68 19.34 -2.14 -23.82
CA ARG A 68 18.68 -2.00 -22.51
C ARG A 68 19.11 -0.75 -21.76
N ASN A 69 19.85 0.15 -22.40
CA ASN A 69 20.42 1.36 -21.79
C ASN A 69 21.28 1.02 -20.55
N LEU A 70 22.08 -0.04 -20.66
CA LEU A 70 22.99 -0.53 -19.63
C LEU A 70 24.41 -0.64 -20.17
N GLN A 71 25.38 -0.56 -19.28
CA GLN A 71 26.78 -0.84 -19.63
C GLN A 71 27.00 -2.35 -19.70
N LEU A 72 27.99 -2.79 -20.50
CA LEU A 72 28.34 -4.22 -20.65
C LEU A 72 28.52 -4.94 -19.32
N ASP A 73 29.15 -4.27 -18.35
CA ASP A 73 29.47 -4.87 -17.04
C ASP A 73 28.21 -5.24 -16.23
N ALA A 74 27.06 -4.59 -16.49
CA ALA A 74 25.79 -4.96 -15.89
C ALA A 74 25.34 -6.38 -16.31
N LEU A 75 25.68 -6.81 -17.53
CA LEU A 75 25.43 -8.17 -17.99
C LEU A 75 26.46 -9.14 -17.39
N LEU A 76 27.73 -8.73 -17.31
CA LEU A 76 28.79 -9.59 -16.76
C LEU A 76 28.57 -9.91 -15.27
N LEU A 77 27.97 -8.99 -14.51
CA LEU A 77 27.54 -9.23 -13.14
C LEU A 77 26.58 -10.42 -12.99
N LEU A 78 25.65 -10.60 -13.93
CA LEU A 78 24.70 -11.71 -13.91
C LEU A 78 25.23 -12.98 -14.57
N ASN A 79 26.38 -12.90 -15.26
CA ASN A 79 26.94 -14.00 -16.03
C ASN A 79 28.43 -14.19 -15.74
N PRO A 80 28.83 -14.47 -14.49
CA PRO A 80 30.24 -14.51 -14.09
C PRO A 80 31.08 -15.57 -14.82
N ALA A 81 30.44 -16.62 -15.37
CA ALA A 81 31.12 -17.70 -16.09
C ALA A 81 31.27 -17.44 -17.61
N ILE A 82 30.72 -16.35 -18.15
CA ILE A 82 30.74 -16.07 -19.59
C ILE A 82 32.02 -15.33 -19.98
N ASN A 83 32.69 -15.83 -21.02
CA ASN A 83 33.73 -15.08 -21.71
C ASN A 83 33.10 -14.16 -22.78
N PRO A 84 33.21 -12.82 -22.65
CA PRO A 84 32.56 -11.87 -23.56
C PRO A 84 32.96 -12.01 -25.02
N SER A 85 34.18 -12.49 -25.29
CA SER A 85 34.73 -12.65 -26.65
C SER A 85 34.41 -14.02 -27.27
N ARG A 86 33.72 -14.91 -26.56
CA ARG A 86 33.47 -16.30 -26.99
C ARG A 86 32.02 -16.75 -26.78
N ILE A 87 31.06 -15.84 -26.90
CA ILE A 87 29.63 -16.19 -26.85
C ILE A 87 29.23 -17.03 -28.06
N ARG A 88 28.27 -17.95 -27.88
CA ARG A 88 27.77 -18.84 -28.94
C ARG A 88 26.30 -18.56 -29.23
N VAL A 89 25.92 -18.64 -30.50
CA VAL A 89 24.50 -18.64 -30.89
C VAL A 89 23.78 -19.78 -30.17
N GLY A 90 22.60 -19.49 -29.63
CA GLY A 90 21.80 -20.43 -28.83
C GLY A 90 22.17 -20.49 -27.35
N GLN A 91 23.28 -19.88 -26.91
CA GLN A 91 23.66 -19.80 -25.51
C GLN A 91 22.65 -18.98 -24.72
N MET A 92 22.24 -19.48 -23.53
CA MET A 92 21.39 -18.72 -22.61
C MET A 92 22.24 -17.85 -21.70
N ILE A 93 21.85 -16.59 -21.55
CA ILE A 93 22.46 -15.62 -20.63
C ILE A 93 21.37 -14.94 -19.78
N GLN A 94 21.73 -14.41 -18.63
CA GLN A 94 20.85 -13.57 -17.82
C GLN A 94 21.05 -12.09 -18.18
N VAL A 95 19.98 -11.37 -18.48
CA VAL A 95 20.04 -9.93 -18.77
C VAL A 95 19.20 -9.15 -17.77
N PRO A 96 19.72 -8.02 -17.24
CA PRO A 96 18.92 -7.16 -16.38
C PRO A 96 17.79 -6.52 -17.19
N LEU A 97 16.59 -6.54 -16.64
CA LEU A 97 15.41 -5.85 -17.17
C LEU A 97 14.93 -4.85 -16.13
N ARG A 98 14.99 -3.56 -16.49
CA ARG A 98 14.46 -2.47 -15.66
C ARG A 98 12.94 -2.50 -15.67
N ILE A 99 12.32 -2.40 -14.51
CA ILE A 99 10.87 -2.30 -14.38
C ILE A 99 10.47 -0.82 -14.50
N THR A 100 9.79 -0.50 -15.60
CA THR A 100 9.30 0.85 -15.94
C THR A 100 7.79 0.91 -16.11
N TRP A 101 7.07 -0.17 -15.77
CA TRP A 101 5.62 -0.29 -15.89
C TRP A 101 5.01 -0.71 -14.55
N ARG A 102 3.72 -0.43 -14.37
CA ARG A 102 2.97 -0.87 -13.19
C ARG A 102 2.87 -2.39 -13.16
N LEU A 103 3.20 -2.97 -12.02
CA LEU A 103 3.01 -4.39 -11.71
C LEU A 103 1.60 -4.64 -11.16
N VAL A 104 1.07 -3.68 -10.39
CA VAL A 104 -0.30 -3.66 -9.85
C VAL A 104 -1.28 -3.25 -10.96
N GLN A 105 -2.36 -4.02 -11.07
CA GLN A 105 -3.49 -3.70 -11.94
C GLN A 105 -4.71 -3.44 -11.05
N GLY A 106 -4.96 -2.17 -10.70
CA GLY A 106 -6.00 -1.82 -9.72
C GLY A 106 -7.43 -1.83 -10.26
N ARG A 107 -7.63 -1.68 -11.58
CA ARG A 107 -8.95 -1.59 -12.22
C ARG A 107 -9.58 -2.98 -12.45
N GLN A 108 -9.74 -3.75 -11.38
CA GLN A 108 -10.39 -5.06 -11.36
C GLN A 108 -10.94 -5.35 -9.96
N ASN A 109 -11.72 -6.42 -9.81
CA ASN A 109 -12.09 -6.94 -8.50
C ASN A 109 -10.81 -7.29 -7.73
N TYR A 110 -10.60 -6.66 -6.58
CA TYR A 110 -9.32 -6.67 -5.89
C TYR A 110 -9.47 -7.25 -4.48
N ASP A 111 -9.39 -8.57 -4.38
CA ASP A 111 -9.50 -9.29 -3.11
C ASP A 111 -8.16 -9.40 -2.36
N HIS A 112 -8.22 -9.92 -1.14
CA HIS A 112 -7.04 -10.11 -0.29
C HIS A 112 -5.93 -10.93 -0.95
N ARG A 113 -6.30 -11.99 -1.69
CA ARG A 113 -5.33 -12.87 -2.36
C ARG A 113 -4.59 -12.13 -3.46
N LEU A 114 -5.31 -11.36 -4.28
CA LEU A 114 -4.68 -10.54 -5.32
C LEU A 114 -3.76 -9.47 -4.71
N MET A 115 -4.20 -8.80 -3.64
CA MET A 115 -3.37 -7.84 -2.89
C MET A 115 -2.07 -8.46 -2.39
N MET A 116 -2.13 -9.64 -1.76
CA MET A 116 -0.93 -10.32 -1.24
C MET A 116 0.01 -10.76 -2.37
N ASN A 117 -0.53 -11.23 -3.50
CA ASN A 117 0.27 -11.58 -4.68
C ASN A 117 0.99 -10.36 -5.25
N ASP A 118 0.30 -9.22 -5.35
CA ASP A 118 0.89 -7.98 -5.83
C ASP A 118 1.94 -7.44 -4.85
N LEU A 119 1.70 -7.50 -3.53
CA LEU A 119 2.71 -7.15 -2.52
C LEU A 119 3.96 -8.01 -2.66
N GLN A 120 3.83 -9.33 -2.83
CA GLN A 120 4.97 -10.22 -3.04
C GLN A 120 5.74 -9.85 -4.32
N ARG A 121 5.04 -9.57 -5.42
CA ARG A 121 5.66 -9.13 -6.69
C ARG A 121 6.40 -7.81 -6.51
N LEU A 122 5.80 -6.85 -5.81
CA LEU A 122 6.44 -5.57 -5.50
C LEU A 122 7.68 -5.77 -4.63
N GLN A 123 7.63 -6.58 -3.56
CA GLN A 123 8.79 -6.83 -2.70
C GLN A 123 9.94 -7.51 -3.44
N ASN A 124 9.65 -8.45 -4.35
CA ASN A 124 10.66 -9.10 -5.18
C ASN A 124 11.39 -8.10 -6.10
N VAL A 125 10.69 -7.08 -6.59
CA VAL A 125 11.27 -6.05 -7.47
C VAL A 125 11.89 -4.92 -6.67
N TYR A 126 11.36 -4.58 -5.50
CA TYR A 126 11.75 -3.44 -4.66
C TYR A 126 12.07 -3.89 -3.23
N PRO A 127 13.22 -4.55 -2.96
CA PRO A 127 13.47 -5.18 -1.65
C PRO A 127 13.60 -4.19 -0.47
N PHE A 128 13.72 -2.89 -0.74
CA PHE A 128 13.62 -1.86 0.29
C PHE A 128 12.18 -1.71 0.84
N LEU A 129 11.15 -2.14 0.11
CA LEU A 129 9.76 -2.23 0.55
C LEU A 129 9.63 -3.31 1.64
N GLN A 130 9.14 -2.95 2.81
CA GLN A 130 8.82 -3.93 3.85
C GLN A 130 7.32 -4.17 3.87
N ALA A 131 6.90 -5.41 4.07
CA ALA A 131 5.53 -5.76 4.38
C ALA A 131 5.55 -6.71 5.58
N VAL A 132 4.86 -6.34 6.66
CA VAL A 132 4.80 -7.11 7.91
C VAL A 132 3.35 -7.22 8.34
N SER A 133 2.92 -8.42 8.74
CA SER A 133 1.58 -8.62 9.27
C SER A 133 1.41 -7.90 10.61
N ILE A 134 0.34 -7.12 10.75
CA ILE A 134 0.01 -6.40 11.99
C ILE A 134 -0.93 -7.20 12.91
N GLY A 135 -1.45 -8.31 12.39
CA GLY A 135 -2.47 -9.15 12.99
C GLY A 135 -3.18 -9.98 11.93
N THR A 136 -4.20 -10.70 12.34
CA THR A 136 -5.05 -11.49 11.44
C THR A 136 -6.51 -11.11 11.62
N SER A 137 -7.30 -11.25 10.56
CA SER A 137 -8.75 -11.15 10.62
C SER A 137 -9.39 -12.29 11.42
N VAL A 138 -10.72 -12.23 11.59
CA VAL A 138 -11.51 -13.26 12.26
C VAL A 138 -11.26 -14.68 11.69
N VAL A 139 -11.12 -14.83 10.37
CA VAL A 139 -10.86 -16.14 9.74
C VAL A 139 -9.38 -16.39 9.44
N GLY A 140 -8.48 -15.60 10.03
CA GLY A 140 -7.04 -15.84 9.99
C GLY A 140 -6.31 -15.25 8.78
N ARG A 141 -6.91 -14.32 8.02
CA ARG A 141 -6.19 -13.64 6.92
C ARG A 141 -5.24 -12.59 7.49
N ASN A 142 -3.98 -12.61 7.08
CA ASN A 142 -2.99 -11.61 7.49
C ASN A 142 -3.41 -10.21 7.05
N ILE A 143 -3.18 -9.22 7.92
CA ILE A 143 -3.39 -7.80 7.63
C ILE A 143 -2.00 -7.15 7.48
N PRO A 144 -1.53 -6.85 6.26
CA PRO A 144 -0.17 -6.33 6.06
C PRO A 144 -0.09 -4.82 6.31
N GLU A 145 0.89 -4.39 7.10
CA GLU A 145 1.45 -3.04 7.03
C GLU A 145 2.60 -3.04 6.03
N VAL A 146 2.53 -2.14 5.07
CA VAL A 146 3.59 -1.85 4.10
C VAL A 146 4.34 -0.60 4.54
N LEU A 147 5.68 -0.65 4.56
CA LEU A 147 6.54 0.46 4.92
C LEU A 147 7.47 0.87 3.79
N ILE A 148 7.53 2.18 3.53
CA ILE A 148 8.45 2.79 2.56
C ILE A 148 9.05 4.06 3.15
N GLY A 149 10.32 4.31 2.85
CA GLY A 149 11.02 5.50 3.30
C GLY A 149 11.70 5.29 4.65
N ARG A 150 12.49 6.29 5.04
CA ARG A 150 13.43 6.21 6.17
C ARG A 150 13.39 7.43 7.08
N GLY A 151 12.43 8.32 6.86
CA GLY A 151 12.34 9.56 7.60
C GLY A 151 11.57 9.45 8.90
N ASN A 152 11.83 10.40 9.81
CA ASN A 152 11.21 10.39 11.13
C ASN A 152 9.73 10.80 11.11
N LYS A 153 9.28 11.54 10.09
CA LYS A 153 7.86 11.85 9.90
C LYS A 153 7.12 10.60 9.44
N ARG A 154 6.30 10.00 10.31
CA ARG A 154 5.54 8.78 9.97
C ARG A 154 4.13 9.15 9.53
N VAL A 155 3.80 8.88 8.27
CA VAL A 155 2.48 9.16 7.69
C VAL A 155 1.80 7.83 7.43
N HIS A 156 0.52 7.70 7.82
CA HIS A 156 -0.19 6.43 7.69
C HIS A 156 -1.43 6.56 6.83
N TYR A 157 -1.56 5.69 5.82
CA TYR A 157 -2.79 5.53 5.04
C TYR A 157 -3.37 4.13 5.24
N ASN A 158 -4.69 4.02 5.22
CA ASN A 158 -5.37 2.73 5.22
C ASN A 158 -6.63 2.76 4.38
N GLY A 159 -7.12 1.58 4.00
CA GLY A 159 -8.32 1.42 3.20
C GLY A 159 -9.12 0.19 3.60
N SER A 160 -10.35 0.13 3.08
CA SER A 160 -11.25 -1.01 3.23
C SER A 160 -11.47 -1.41 4.69
N PHE A 161 -11.70 -0.41 5.55
CA PHE A 161 -12.37 -0.64 6.85
C PHE A 161 -13.77 -1.22 6.59
N HIS A 162 -14.49 -0.62 5.64
CA HIS A 162 -15.74 -1.14 5.15
C HIS A 162 -15.54 -2.06 3.95
N ALA A 163 -16.23 -3.19 3.96
CA ALA A 163 -16.06 -4.25 2.98
C ALA A 163 -16.52 -3.86 1.55
N ASN A 164 -17.63 -3.12 1.44
CA ASN A 164 -18.16 -2.65 0.16
C ASN A 164 -17.43 -1.41 -0.40
N GLU A 165 -16.45 -0.87 0.33
CA GLU A 165 -15.59 0.24 -0.08
C GLU A 165 -14.21 -0.28 -0.53
N TRP A 166 -14.18 -1.54 -0.96
CA TRP A 166 -12.95 -2.27 -1.29
C TRP A 166 -12.10 -1.63 -2.38
N ILE A 167 -12.68 -0.76 -3.23
CA ILE A 167 -11.96 -0.01 -4.27
C ILE A 167 -10.84 0.89 -3.70
N THR A 168 -10.92 1.25 -2.42
CA THR A 168 -9.85 1.97 -1.71
C THR A 168 -8.53 1.18 -1.68
N THR A 169 -8.59 -0.16 -1.57
CA THR A 169 -7.40 -1.03 -1.58
C THR A 169 -6.62 -0.90 -2.89
N PRO A 170 -7.18 -1.17 -4.09
CA PRO A 170 -6.44 -1.07 -5.33
C PRO A 170 -5.99 0.36 -5.66
N VAL A 171 -6.69 1.39 -5.19
CA VAL A 171 -6.24 2.80 -5.31
C VAL A 171 -4.94 3.02 -4.52
N LEU A 172 -4.89 2.57 -3.26
CA LEU A 172 -3.67 2.62 -2.44
C LEU A 172 -2.53 1.79 -3.03
N MET A 173 -2.83 0.58 -3.52
CA MET A 173 -1.84 -0.31 -4.14
C MET A 173 -1.29 0.25 -5.46
N THR A 174 -2.11 0.97 -6.23
CA THR A 174 -1.68 1.65 -7.46
C THR A 174 -0.75 2.81 -7.13
N PHE A 175 -1.09 3.62 -6.12
CA PHE A 175 -0.19 4.68 -5.64
C PHE A 175 1.14 4.12 -5.13
N LEU A 176 1.09 3.05 -4.34
CA LEU A 176 2.28 2.34 -3.87
C LEU A 176 3.19 1.97 -5.05
N ASN A 177 2.64 1.36 -6.11
CA ASN A 177 3.41 1.00 -7.28
C ASN A 177 4.04 2.22 -7.97
N ASP A 178 3.27 3.30 -8.14
CA ASP A 178 3.77 4.51 -8.80
C ASP A 178 4.86 5.20 -8.00
N TYR A 179 4.73 5.22 -6.68
CA TYR A 179 5.75 5.70 -5.77
C TYR A 179 7.05 4.90 -5.93
N LEU A 180 6.97 3.57 -5.96
CA LEU A 180 8.13 2.69 -6.16
C LEU A 180 8.79 2.88 -7.52
N LEU A 181 7.98 2.98 -8.60
CA LEU A 181 8.48 3.27 -9.94
C LEU A 181 9.19 4.62 -10.00
N SER A 182 8.61 5.65 -9.39
CA SER A 182 9.20 6.99 -9.32
C SER A 182 10.56 6.98 -8.62
N LEU A 183 10.70 6.24 -7.52
CA LEU A 183 11.97 6.12 -6.78
C LEU A 183 13.07 5.45 -7.61
N THR A 184 12.78 4.32 -8.24
CA THR A 184 13.81 3.54 -8.96
C THR A 184 14.12 4.05 -10.35
N ASN A 185 13.16 4.72 -10.99
CA ASN A 185 13.32 5.28 -12.34
C ASN A 185 13.60 6.79 -12.31
N GLN A 186 13.52 7.42 -11.14
CA GLN A 186 13.75 8.85 -10.94
C GLN A 186 12.82 9.74 -11.79
N THR A 187 11.63 9.21 -12.10
CA THR A 187 10.58 9.92 -12.84
C THR A 187 9.66 10.64 -11.85
N PRO A 188 9.37 11.94 -12.02
CA PRO A 188 8.53 12.66 -11.07
C PRO A 188 7.06 12.24 -11.15
N ILE A 189 6.35 12.31 -10.03
CA ILE A 189 4.88 12.20 -9.97
C ILE A 189 4.33 13.62 -9.86
N ARG A 190 3.52 14.05 -10.84
CA ARG A 190 2.99 15.43 -10.92
C ARG A 190 4.09 16.50 -10.72
N GLY A 191 5.22 16.31 -11.39
CA GLY A 191 6.38 17.23 -11.33
C GLY A 191 7.21 17.13 -10.05
N ARG A 192 6.90 16.23 -9.11
CA ARG A 192 7.64 16.07 -7.85
C ARG A 192 8.53 14.83 -7.86
N SER A 193 9.82 15.00 -7.53
CA SER A 193 10.72 13.88 -7.25
C SER A 193 10.35 13.23 -5.91
N MET A 194 10.27 11.90 -5.87
CA MET A 194 9.90 11.16 -4.65
C MET A 194 11.08 10.90 -3.69
N ILE A 195 12.32 11.07 -4.16
CA ILE A 195 13.53 10.79 -3.36
C ILE A 195 13.63 11.65 -2.10
N PRO A 196 13.37 12.97 -2.13
CA PRO A 196 13.35 13.78 -0.90
C PRO A 196 12.34 13.26 0.13
N TYR A 197 11.14 12.88 -0.30
CA TYR A 197 10.10 12.36 0.60
C TYR A 197 10.45 10.98 1.15
N TYR A 198 11.12 10.13 0.37
CA TYR A 198 11.64 8.87 0.88
C TYR A 198 12.61 9.07 2.05
N GLY A 199 13.43 10.13 2.00
CA GLY A 199 14.36 10.50 3.07
C GLY A 199 13.70 11.16 4.29
N GLN A 200 12.65 11.96 4.08
CA GLN A 200 12.00 12.77 5.12
C GLN A 200 10.82 12.08 5.81
N THR A 201 10.19 11.14 5.12
CA THR A 201 8.96 10.48 5.56
C THR A 201 9.14 8.96 5.56
N THR A 202 8.54 8.28 6.53
CA THR A 202 8.22 6.86 6.45
C THR A 202 6.71 6.74 6.23
N LEU A 203 6.32 6.27 5.05
CA LEU A 203 4.95 5.96 4.70
C LEU A 203 4.60 4.56 5.21
N SER A 204 3.55 4.48 6.01
CA SER A 204 2.91 3.24 6.46
C SER A 204 1.58 3.08 5.72
N LEU A 205 1.33 1.94 5.09
CA LEU A 205 0.07 1.62 4.42
C LEU A 205 -0.53 0.34 4.99
N VAL A 206 -1.80 0.34 5.35
CA VAL A 206 -2.58 -0.90 5.53
C VAL A 206 -3.66 -0.91 4.44
N PRO A 207 -3.40 -1.52 3.27
CA PRO A 207 -4.26 -1.34 2.11
C PRO A 207 -5.67 -1.87 2.33
N MET A 208 -5.80 -2.98 3.07
CA MET A 208 -7.06 -3.67 3.35
C MET A 208 -7.15 -4.04 4.84
N VAL A 209 -7.97 -3.32 5.59
CA VAL A 209 -8.20 -3.60 7.02
C VAL A 209 -9.17 -4.76 7.22
N ASN A 210 -10.19 -4.90 6.36
CA ASN A 210 -11.26 -5.89 6.46
C ASN A 210 -11.18 -6.98 5.38
N PRO A 211 -10.16 -7.86 5.38
CA PRO A 211 -9.99 -8.83 4.30
C PRO A 211 -11.12 -9.87 4.23
N ASP A 212 -11.79 -10.16 5.35
CA ASP A 212 -12.87 -11.13 5.37
C ASP A 212 -14.17 -10.57 4.80
N GLY A 213 -14.53 -9.35 5.19
CA GLY A 213 -15.68 -8.66 4.62
C GLY A 213 -15.48 -8.36 3.13
N VAL A 214 -14.30 -7.91 2.71
CA VAL A 214 -14.01 -7.69 1.28
C VAL A 214 -14.14 -9.00 0.49
N HIS A 215 -13.65 -10.12 1.02
CA HIS A 215 -13.83 -11.43 0.39
C HIS A 215 -15.32 -11.80 0.26
N LEU A 216 -16.11 -11.57 1.31
CA LEU A 216 -17.55 -11.80 1.29
C LEU A 216 -18.25 -10.97 0.21
N VAL A 217 -17.91 -9.68 0.07
CA VAL A 217 -18.49 -8.78 -0.94
C VAL A 217 -18.13 -9.21 -2.36
N ILE A 218 -16.86 -9.54 -2.63
CA ILE A 218 -16.37 -9.80 -3.98
C ILE A 218 -16.67 -11.23 -4.44
N ASN A 219 -16.47 -12.22 -3.55
CA ASN A 219 -16.48 -13.65 -3.91
C ASN A 219 -17.66 -14.41 -3.30
N GLY A 220 -18.35 -13.86 -2.31
CA GLY A 220 -19.29 -14.60 -1.47
C GLY A 220 -18.59 -15.67 -0.63
N LEU A 221 -19.36 -16.65 -0.15
CA LEU A 221 -18.85 -17.81 0.59
C LEU A 221 -19.39 -19.11 -0.01
N PRO A 222 -18.57 -20.18 -0.08
CA PRO A 222 -19.03 -21.49 -0.52
C PRO A 222 -20.07 -22.09 0.45
N ALA A 223 -20.88 -23.04 -0.05
CA ALA A 223 -22.03 -23.59 0.69
C ALA A 223 -21.67 -24.20 2.05
N ASN A 224 -20.46 -24.76 2.17
CA ASN A 224 -19.94 -25.41 3.36
C ASN A 224 -19.16 -24.46 4.30
N ASP A 225 -19.07 -23.17 3.99
CA ASP A 225 -18.36 -22.21 4.84
C ASP A 225 -19.11 -22.03 6.19
N PRO A 226 -18.42 -22.12 7.33
CA PRO A 226 -19.05 -22.03 8.65
C PRO A 226 -19.72 -20.67 8.92
N TRP A 227 -19.32 -19.60 8.22
CA TRP A 227 -19.93 -18.28 8.36
C TRP A 227 -21.15 -18.08 7.48
N ARG A 228 -21.33 -18.88 6.42
CA ARG A 228 -22.37 -18.66 5.40
C ARG A 228 -23.77 -18.53 5.99
N ALA A 229 -24.16 -19.46 6.88
CA ALA A 229 -25.49 -19.44 7.48
C ALA A 229 -25.75 -18.15 8.27
N ARG A 230 -24.74 -17.64 9.00
CA ARG A 230 -24.86 -16.42 9.81
C ARG A 230 -24.95 -15.18 8.93
N VAL A 231 -24.03 -15.01 7.99
CA VAL A 231 -24.02 -13.82 7.13
C VAL A 231 -25.26 -13.74 6.25
N VAL A 232 -25.78 -14.87 5.75
CA VAL A 232 -27.06 -14.90 5.01
C VAL A 232 -28.23 -14.53 5.91
N ALA A 233 -28.29 -15.07 7.14
CA ALA A 233 -29.35 -14.71 8.08
C ALA A 233 -29.33 -13.22 8.43
N TRP A 234 -28.16 -12.67 8.73
CA TRP A 234 -27.96 -11.24 8.98
C TRP A 234 -28.26 -10.38 7.74
N ASN A 235 -28.03 -10.92 6.55
CA ASN A 235 -28.39 -10.30 5.27
C ASN A 235 -29.82 -10.62 4.81
N LYS A 236 -30.73 -10.95 5.74
CA LYS A 236 -32.17 -11.17 5.48
C LYS A 236 -32.44 -12.26 4.43
N GLY A 237 -31.64 -13.32 4.42
CA GLY A 237 -31.74 -14.42 3.47
C GLY A 237 -31.06 -14.16 2.12
N SER A 238 -30.55 -12.94 1.87
CA SER A 238 -29.86 -12.61 0.62
C SER A 238 -28.44 -13.17 0.59
N THR A 239 -28.06 -13.73 -0.56
CA THR A 239 -26.67 -14.10 -0.88
C THR A 239 -25.94 -13.03 -1.68
N ASP A 240 -26.61 -11.92 -2.00
CA ASP A 240 -25.97 -10.73 -2.54
C ASP A 240 -25.42 -9.89 -1.38
N PHE A 241 -24.09 -9.89 -1.26
CA PHE A 241 -23.37 -9.19 -0.21
C PHE A 241 -22.81 -7.84 -0.68
N SER A 242 -23.16 -7.34 -1.86
CA SER A 242 -22.64 -6.08 -2.39
C SER A 242 -22.80 -4.90 -1.42
N GLY A 243 -23.90 -4.86 -0.66
CA GLY A 243 -24.16 -3.85 0.38
C GLY A 243 -23.48 -4.10 1.75
N TRP A 244 -22.71 -5.17 1.91
CA TRP A 244 -22.09 -5.55 3.19
C TRP A 244 -20.92 -4.61 3.52
N LYS A 245 -21.01 -3.91 4.64
CA LYS A 245 -20.04 -2.93 5.16
C LYS A 245 -19.14 -3.56 6.24
N ALA A 246 -19.73 -4.36 7.12
CA ALA A 246 -19.10 -4.91 8.32
C ALA A 246 -17.99 -5.94 8.04
N ASN A 247 -17.29 -6.40 9.08
CA ASN A 247 -16.45 -7.60 9.03
C ASN A 247 -17.32 -8.87 8.95
N ILE A 248 -16.69 -10.05 8.94
CA ILE A 248 -17.40 -11.34 8.83
C ILE A 248 -18.29 -11.67 10.03
N ARG A 249 -18.03 -11.06 11.20
CA ARG A 249 -18.88 -11.17 12.39
C ARG A 249 -20.04 -10.17 12.39
N GLY A 250 -20.21 -9.41 11.31
CA GLY A 250 -21.26 -8.39 11.22
C GLY A 250 -21.02 -7.18 12.11
N VAL A 251 -19.75 -6.91 12.46
CA VAL A 251 -19.33 -5.73 13.24
C VAL A 251 -18.73 -4.68 12.31
N ASP A 252 -19.17 -3.45 12.43
CA ASP A 252 -18.60 -2.32 11.73
C ASP A 252 -17.24 -1.94 12.33
N LEU A 253 -16.17 -2.11 11.55
CA LEU A 253 -14.82 -1.88 12.04
C LEU A 253 -14.49 -0.40 12.26
N ASN A 254 -15.22 0.52 11.62
CA ASN A 254 -15.03 1.95 11.86
C ASN A 254 -15.93 2.48 12.99
N ASP A 255 -16.69 1.60 13.67
CA ASP A 255 -17.40 1.90 14.91
C ASP A 255 -16.78 1.16 16.11
N GLN A 256 -15.49 0.82 16.02
CA GLN A 256 -14.79 0.01 17.03
C GLN A 256 -13.80 0.78 17.88
N PHE A 257 -13.54 2.06 17.62
CA PHE A 257 -12.52 2.82 18.35
C PHE A 257 -13.13 3.60 19.53
N PRO A 258 -12.41 3.76 20.65
CA PRO A 258 -12.93 4.35 21.88
C PRO A 258 -12.96 5.89 21.82
N ALA A 259 -13.72 6.43 20.88
CA ALA A 259 -13.95 7.87 20.71
C ALA A 259 -15.45 8.14 20.79
N LYS A 260 -15.98 8.34 22.01
CA LYS A 260 -17.42 8.44 22.29
C LYS A 260 -18.22 7.24 21.74
N TRP A 261 -17.66 6.04 21.85
CA TRP A 261 -18.24 4.80 21.32
C TRP A 261 -19.63 4.50 21.88
N GLU A 262 -19.88 4.83 23.15
CA GLU A 262 -21.19 4.64 23.78
C GLU A 262 -22.28 5.47 23.09
N LEU A 263 -21.95 6.67 22.59
CA LEU A 263 -22.87 7.51 21.82
C LEU A 263 -23.15 6.92 20.44
N GLU A 264 -22.11 6.46 19.75
CA GLU A 264 -22.25 5.78 18.45
C GLU A 264 -23.11 4.52 18.59
N ARG A 265 -22.79 3.70 19.59
CA ARG A 265 -23.56 2.50 19.91
C ARG A 265 -25.01 2.84 20.25
N ALA A 266 -25.31 3.94 20.93
CA ALA A 266 -26.68 4.26 21.34
C ALA A 266 -27.62 4.43 20.13
N ARG A 267 -27.15 5.03 19.05
CA ARG A 267 -27.93 5.29 17.81
C ARG A 267 -27.90 4.15 16.79
N ASN A 268 -26.91 3.26 16.87
CA ASN A 268 -26.71 2.19 15.90
C ASN A 268 -27.42 0.87 16.26
N PRO A 269 -27.53 -0.11 15.33
CA PRO A 269 -28.03 -1.44 15.62
C PRO A 269 -27.32 -2.09 16.82
N LYS A 270 -28.03 -2.96 17.55
CA LYS A 270 -27.53 -3.63 18.76
C LYS A 270 -27.12 -5.10 18.54
N VAL A 271 -27.26 -5.58 17.31
CA VAL A 271 -26.98 -6.96 16.92
C VAL A 271 -26.15 -6.99 15.64
N PRO A 272 -25.32 -8.02 15.44
CA PRO A 272 -24.58 -8.23 14.20
C PRO A 272 -25.42 -8.10 12.94
N GLY A 273 -24.84 -7.48 11.92
CA GLY A 273 -25.54 -7.18 10.69
C GLY A 273 -24.61 -6.76 9.54
N PRO A 274 -25.19 -6.46 8.36
CA PRO A 274 -24.44 -6.00 7.21
C PRO A 274 -23.74 -4.65 7.44
N ARG A 275 -24.20 -3.84 8.40
CA ARG A 275 -23.66 -2.49 8.64
C ARG A 275 -23.97 -1.96 10.04
N ASP A 276 -23.17 -0.99 10.46
CA ASP A 276 -23.36 -0.07 11.59
C ASP A 276 -23.42 -0.70 12.99
N TYR A 277 -23.45 -2.03 13.13
CA TYR A 277 -23.31 -2.65 14.46
C TYR A 277 -21.87 -2.48 14.98
N GLY A 278 -21.67 -1.57 15.94
CA GLY A 278 -20.35 -1.26 16.51
C GLY A 278 -19.79 -2.26 17.51
N GLY A 279 -20.36 -3.46 17.66
CA GLY A 279 -19.88 -4.50 18.57
C GLY A 279 -20.38 -4.39 20.01
N GLU A 280 -19.90 -5.29 20.88
CA GLU A 280 -20.28 -5.35 22.30
C GLU A 280 -19.50 -4.36 23.18
N ARG A 281 -18.28 -4.00 22.75
CA ARG A 281 -17.39 -3.03 23.37
C ARG A 281 -16.39 -2.50 22.32
N PRO A 282 -15.73 -1.35 22.56
CA PRO A 282 -14.64 -0.90 21.70
C PRO A 282 -13.53 -1.96 21.63
N LEU A 283 -12.87 -2.03 20.47
CA LEU A 283 -11.74 -2.92 20.20
C LEU A 283 -12.06 -4.38 20.60
N SER A 284 -13.20 -4.89 20.14
CA SER A 284 -13.56 -6.31 20.25
C SER A 284 -13.08 -7.11 19.04
N GLU A 285 -13.02 -6.49 17.87
CA GLU A 285 -12.65 -7.16 16.63
C GLU A 285 -11.14 -7.21 16.43
N PRO A 286 -10.59 -8.35 15.96
CA PRO A 286 -9.15 -8.52 15.81
C PRO A 286 -8.55 -7.54 14.78
N GLU A 287 -9.30 -7.16 13.73
CA GLU A 287 -8.90 -6.16 12.75
C GLU A 287 -8.70 -4.78 13.40
N ALA A 288 -9.69 -4.34 14.20
CA ALA A 288 -9.65 -3.06 14.90
C ALA A 288 -8.55 -3.03 15.98
N ILE A 289 -8.37 -4.14 16.71
CA ILE A 289 -7.27 -4.30 17.69
C ILE A 289 -5.91 -4.20 16.98
N ALA A 290 -5.75 -4.85 15.83
CA ALA A 290 -4.51 -4.81 15.06
C ALA A 290 -4.17 -3.39 14.61
N MET A 291 -5.16 -2.63 14.12
CA MET A 291 -5.01 -1.22 13.78
C MET A 291 -4.66 -0.37 15.00
N ALA A 292 -5.36 -0.53 16.12
CA ALA A 292 -5.07 0.23 17.33
C ALA A 292 -3.65 -0.02 17.86
N ASN A 293 -3.20 -1.27 17.84
CA ASN A 293 -1.83 -1.63 18.23
C ASN A 293 -0.79 -1.08 17.27
N LEU A 294 -1.09 -1.04 15.97
CA LEU A 294 -0.25 -0.38 14.96
C LEU A 294 -0.11 1.11 15.25
N THR A 295 -1.20 1.82 15.49
CA THR A 295 -1.19 3.26 15.78
C THR A 295 -0.34 3.58 17.01
N ARG A 296 -0.53 2.81 18.10
CA ARG A 296 0.24 2.98 19.34
C ARG A 296 1.74 2.76 19.15
N ARG A 297 2.15 1.72 18.41
CA ARG A 297 3.58 1.41 18.24
C ARG A 297 4.30 2.29 17.23
N ARG A 298 3.57 2.88 16.27
CA ARG A 298 4.19 3.66 15.18
C ARG A 298 4.26 5.14 15.43
N ASP A 299 3.50 5.71 16.37
CA ASP A 299 3.56 7.15 16.67
C ASP A 299 3.42 8.01 15.40
N PHE A 300 2.30 7.86 14.69
CA PHE A 300 2.09 8.54 13.42
C PHE A 300 1.99 10.06 13.60
N ALA A 301 2.64 10.81 12.72
CA ALA A 301 2.49 12.27 12.63
C ALA A 301 1.09 12.65 12.11
N ARG A 302 0.47 11.78 11.30
CA ARG A 302 -0.92 11.90 10.83
C ARG A 302 -1.45 10.60 10.24
N VAL A 303 -2.77 10.50 10.18
CA VAL A 303 -3.48 9.36 9.57
C VAL A 303 -4.49 9.82 8.51
N LEU A 304 -4.58 9.09 7.40
CA LEU A 304 -5.64 9.25 6.41
C LEU A 304 -6.33 7.90 6.22
N ALA A 305 -7.58 7.80 6.66
CA ALA A 305 -8.43 6.64 6.44
C ALA A 305 -9.24 6.84 5.16
N PHE A 306 -9.01 6.00 4.16
CA PHE A 306 -9.70 6.07 2.87
C PHE A 306 -10.94 5.20 2.88
N HIS A 307 -12.06 5.83 2.54
CA HIS A 307 -13.40 5.28 2.46
C HIS A 307 -14.02 5.63 1.11
N THR A 308 -15.24 5.17 0.86
CA THR A 308 -16.11 5.68 -0.20
C THR A 308 -17.51 5.88 0.39
N GLN A 309 -18.22 6.96 0.11
CA GLN A 309 -18.14 7.82 -1.07
C GLN A 309 -18.67 9.23 -0.75
N GLY A 310 -18.40 10.18 -1.63
CA GLY A 310 -18.97 11.53 -1.56
C GLY A 310 -18.02 12.63 -2.03
N GLN A 311 -16.75 12.32 -2.30
CA GLN A 311 -15.72 13.31 -2.62
C GLN A 311 -15.56 14.35 -1.49
N VAL A 312 -15.57 13.87 -0.24
CA VAL A 312 -15.50 14.66 1.00
C VAL A 312 -14.29 14.26 1.83
N ILE A 313 -13.73 15.21 2.58
CA ILE A 313 -12.66 14.97 3.55
C ILE A 313 -13.11 15.45 4.94
N TYR A 314 -13.39 14.50 5.84
CA TYR A 314 -13.68 14.82 7.24
C TYR A 314 -12.39 14.93 8.05
N TRP A 315 -12.27 15.98 8.86
CA TRP A 315 -10.96 16.30 9.49
C TRP A 315 -11.00 16.79 10.94
N GLY A 316 -12.17 17.13 11.49
CA GLY A 316 -12.32 17.55 12.88
C GLY A 316 -12.93 16.45 13.76
N PHE A 317 -12.76 16.59 15.08
CA PHE A 317 -13.46 15.78 16.08
C PHE A 317 -13.52 16.55 17.39
N GLU A 318 -14.70 16.98 17.83
CA GLU A 318 -14.91 17.62 19.14
C GLU A 318 -13.97 18.82 19.44
N ASN A 319 -13.55 19.54 18.40
CA ASN A 319 -12.54 20.61 18.47
C ASN A 319 -11.19 20.15 19.07
N GLN A 320 -10.87 18.86 18.92
CA GLN A 320 -9.65 18.23 19.41
C GLN A 320 -8.56 18.16 18.35
N GLU A 321 -8.90 18.43 17.09
CA GLU A 321 -7.95 18.51 15.98
C GLU A 321 -6.96 19.68 16.16
N PRO A 322 -5.67 19.49 15.87
CA PRO A 322 -4.70 20.58 15.97
C PRO A 322 -4.89 21.60 14.83
N PRO A 323 -4.50 22.88 15.01
CA PRO A 323 -4.67 23.94 14.02
C PRO A 323 -4.07 23.64 12.64
N GLU A 324 -2.98 22.86 12.59
CA GLU A 324 -2.35 22.46 11.34
C GLU A 324 -3.23 21.58 10.45
N SER A 325 -4.26 20.92 11.01
CA SER A 325 -5.20 20.08 10.26
C SER A 325 -5.98 20.88 9.22
N GLU A 326 -6.30 22.14 9.52
CA GLU A 326 -7.01 23.01 8.58
C GLU A 326 -6.14 23.38 7.37
N ARG A 327 -4.85 23.66 7.61
CA ARG A 327 -3.90 23.93 6.50
C ARG A 327 -3.76 22.69 5.60
N LEU A 328 -3.69 21.51 6.20
CA LEU A 328 -3.57 20.24 5.48
C LEU A 328 -4.81 19.92 4.65
N VAL A 329 -6.00 20.03 5.25
CA VAL A 329 -7.23 19.68 4.53
C VAL A 329 -7.51 20.66 3.38
N ARG A 330 -7.16 21.95 3.53
CA ARG A 330 -7.25 22.93 2.44
C ARG A 330 -6.33 22.57 1.28
N GLU A 331 -5.13 22.07 1.56
CA GLU A 331 -4.24 21.57 0.52
C GLU A 331 -4.80 20.31 -0.14
N PHE A 332 -5.36 19.38 0.62
CA PHE A 332 -6.00 18.18 0.06
C PHE A 332 -7.17 18.55 -0.86
N ALA A 333 -8.06 19.43 -0.40
CA ALA A 333 -9.16 19.97 -1.20
C ALA A 333 -8.66 20.63 -2.49
N ARG A 334 -7.58 21.42 -2.42
CA ARG A 334 -7.01 22.10 -3.59
C ARG A 334 -6.48 21.12 -4.65
N VAL A 335 -5.90 20.00 -4.24
CA VAL A 335 -5.25 19.03 -5.17
C VAL A 335 -6.18 17.92 -5.66
N SER A 336 -7.30 17.68 -5.00
CA SER A 336 -8.28 16.66 -5.40
C SER A 336 -9.63 17.22 -5.86
N GLY A 337 -9.97 18.45 -5.45
CA GLY A 337 -11.31 19.02 -5.61
C GLY A 337 -12.32 18.56 -4.55
N TYR A 338 -11.90 17.82 -3.51
CA TYR A 338 -12.81 17.27 -2.51
C TYR A 338 -13.22 18.31 -1.47
N GLU A 339 -14.45 18.22 -0.98
CA GLU A 339 -14.98 19.15 0.01
C GLU A 339 -14.42 18.87 1.40
N PRO A 340 -13.76 19.85 2.07
CA PRO A 340 -13.31 19.68 3.44
C PRO A 340 -14.46 19.94 4.42
N VAL A 341 -14.88 18.91 5.17
CA VAL A 341 -15.95 19.02 6.18
C VAL A 341 -15.36 18.87 7.57
N LYS A 342 -15.48 19.91 8.40
CA LYS A 342 -14.85 19.92 9.73
C LYS A 342 -15.59 19.00 10.71
N THR A 343 -16.90 19.17 10.81
CA THR A 343 -17.73 18.51 11.82
C THR A 343 -18.83 17.71 11.15
N ILE A 344 -18.99 16.47 11.60
CA ILE A 344 -20.11 15.59 11.30
C ILE A 344 -20.51 14.93 12.61
N GLU A 345 -21.80 14.64 12.78
CA GLU A 345 -22.26 13.86 13.92
C GLU A 345 -21.92 12.38 13.68
N SER A 346 -20.66 12.01 13.92
CA SER A 346 -20.13 10.65 13.84
C SER A 346 -19.06 10.46 14.89
N TYR A 347 -19.08 9.29 15.53
CA TYR A 347 -18.17 8.93 16.60
C TYR A 347 -17.59 7.52 16.34
N ALA A 348 -16.70 7.07 17.22
CA ALA A 348 -16.05 5.75 17.20
C ALA A 348 -15.16 5.45 15.98
N GLY A 349 -15.01 6.39 15.04
CA GLY A 349 -14.15 6.29 13.88
C GLY A 349 -12.67 6.19 14.22
N TYR A 350 -11.89 5.54 13.35
CA TYR A 350 -10.43 5.51 13.49
C TYR A 350 -9.82 6.92 13.54
N LYS A 351 -10.32 7.83 12.67
CA LYS A 351 -9.96 9.25 12.66
C LYS A 351 -10.25 9.91 14.00
N ASP A 352 -11.45 9.71 14.53
CA ASP A 352 -11.93 10.35 15.76
C ASP A 352 -11.04 9.98 16.94
N TRP A 353 -10.78 8.68 17.09
CA TRP A 353 -9.90 8.16 18.12
C TRP A 353 -8.47 8.67 17.98
N PHE A 354 -7.94 8.73 16.75
CA PHE A 354 -6.60 9.27 16.53
C PHE A 354 -6.51 10.74 16.94
N ILE A 355 -7.48 11.57 16.53
CA ILE A 355 -7.53 12.99 16.90
C ILE A 355 -7.66 13.13 18.42
N GLN A 356 -8.54 12.36 19.05
CA GLN A 356 -8.82 12.44 20.48
C GLN A 356 -7.58 12.14 21.35
N ASP A 357 -6.92 11.01 21.07
CA ASP A 357 -5.87 10.46 21.92
C ASP A 357 -4.49 11.05 21.59
N TRP A 358 -4.20 11.34 20.31
CA TRP A 358 -2.90 11.87 19.89
C TRP A 358 -2.87 13.38 19.67
N ARG A 359 -4.03 14.04 19.50
CA ARG A 359 -4.10 15.48 19.17
C ARG A 359 -3.28 15.84 17.93
N ARG A 360 -3.30 14.95 16.94
CA ARG A 360 -2.58 15.06 15.67
C ARG A 360 -3.54 15.01 14.49
N PRO A 361 -3.14 15.47 13.30
CA PRO A 361 -4.02 15.49 12.13
C PRO A 361 -4.52 14.10 11.74
N GLY A 362 -5.83 13.93 11.73
CA GLY A 362 -6.51 12.73 11.25
C GLY A 362 -7.54 13.09 10.20
N PHE A 363 -7.67 12.28 9.15
CA PHE A 363 -8.59 12.52 8.05
C PHE A 363 -9.34 11.25 7.67
N THR A 364 -10.62 11.39 7.36
CA THR A 364 -11.42 10.39 6.65
C THR A 364 -11.64 10.94 5.25
N VAL A 365 -11.16 10.23 4.23
CA VAL A 365 -11.22 10.66 2.82
C VAL A 365 -12.22 9.76 2.09
N GLU A 366 -13.37 10.31 1.75
CA GLU A 366 -14.46 9.62 1.03
C GLU A 366 -14.25 9.73 -0.48
N LEU A 367 -13.65 8.72 -1.10
CA LEU A 367 -13.33 8.69 -2.52
C LEU A 367 -14.57 8.46 -3.40
N GLY A 368 -14.56 9.06 -4.59
CA GLY A 368 -15.58 8.81 -5.63
C GLY A 368 -17.01 9.21 -5.23
N ALA A 369 -17.97 8.90 -6.12
CA ALA A 369 -19.37 9.27 -5.93
C ALA A 369 -20.33 8.18 -6.43
N GLY A 370 -21.52 8.04 -5.83
CA GLY A 370 -22.55 7.06 -6.20
C GLY A 370 -22.81 5.99 -5.13
N VAL A 371 -23.35 4.83 -5.49
CA VAL A 371 -23.69 3.79 -4.50
C VAL A 371 -22.58 2.75 -4.38
N ASN A 372 -22.16 2.45 -3.16
CA ASN A 372 -21.19 1.39 -2.89
C ASN A 372 -21.78 -0.01 -3.20
N PRO A 373 -20.98 -0.93 -3.78
CA PRO A 373 -19.60 -0.74 -4.21
C PRO A 373 -19.51 0.15 -5.45
N LEU A 374 -18.62 1.15 -5.43
CA LEU A 374 -18.45 2.04 -6.57
C LEU A 374 -18.00 1.26 -7.82
N PRO A 375 -18.53 1.58 -9.01
CA PRO A 375 -18.18 0.86 -10.22
C PRO A 375 -16.72 1.12 -10.63
N LEU A 376 -16.04 0.08 -11.11
CA LEU A 376 -14.65 0.16 -11.59
C LEU A 376 -14.45 1.11 -12.78
N THR A 377 -15.52 1.57 -13.42
CA THR A 377 -15.47 2.64 -14.43
C THR A 377 -15.00 3.97 -13.84
N GLN A 378 -15.17 4.20 -12.53
CA GLN A 378 -14.68 5.39 -11.83
C GLN A 378 -13.21 5.28 -11.41
N PHE A 379 -12.59 4.10 -11.49
CA PHE A 379 -11.28 3.83 -10.88
C PHE A 379 -10.20 4.86 -11.27
N ASP A 380 -10.04 5.12 -12.57
CA ASP A 380 -8.97 6.01 -13.04
C ASP A 380 -9.19 7.46 -12.57
N ARG A 381 -10.45 7.92 -12.54
CA ARG A 381 -10.80 9.24 -12.01
C ARG A 381 -10.53 9.33 -10.51
N ILE A 382 -10.99 8.33 -9.75
CA ILE A 382 -10.75 8.24 -8.30
C ILE A 382 -9.25 8.26 -8.02
N TYR A 383 -8.47 7.49 -8.77
CA TYR A 383 -7.03 7.44 -8.61
C TYR A 383 -6.36 8.79 -8.87
N GLU A 384 -6.73 9.49 -9.94
CA GLU A 384 -6.20 10.82 -10.23
C GLU A 384 -6.58 11.86 -9.17
N GLU A 385 -7.82 11.84 -8.66
CA GLU A 385 -8.23 12.75 -7.57
C GLU A 385 -7.46 12.43 -6.28
N ALA A 386 -7.32 11.15 -5.92
CA ALA A 386 -6.62 10.69 -4.72
C ALA A 386 -5.10 10.92 -4.79
N LEU A 387 -4.48 10.87 -5.98
CA LEU A 387 -3.05 11.04 -6.18
C LEU A 387 -2.53 12.37 -5.62
N GLY A 388 -3.32 13.44 -5.75
CA GLY A 388 -3.00 14.73 -5.14
C GLY A 388 -2.89 14.64 -3.62
N ILE A 389 -3.89 14.01 -2.98
CA ILE A 389 -3.97 13.82 -1.53
C ILE A 389 -2.80 12.96 -1.05
N PHE A 390 -2.51 11.85 -1.73
CA PHE A 390 -1.39 10.98 -1.37
C PHE A 390 -0.06 11.70 -1.35
N LEU A 391 0.21 12.56 -2.34
CA LEU A 391 1.43 13.36 -2.38
C LEU A 391 1.43 14.42 -1.26
N ALA A 392 0.34 15.16 -1.10
CA ALA A 392 0.21 16.19 -0.07
C ALA A 392 0.35 15.65 1.35
N GLY A 393 -0.15 14.44 1.60
CA GLY A 393 0.00 13.79 2.91
C GLY A 393 1.47 13.54 3.28
N LEU A 394 2.37 13.39 2.31
CA LEU A 394 3.80 13.20 2.55
C LEU A 394 4.52 14.50 2.90
N TYR A 395 4.27 15.60 2.19
CA TYR A 395 5.08 16.82 2.30
C TYR A 395 4.50 17.94 3.17
N SER A 396 3.19 17.98 3.38
CA SER A 396 2.54 19.11 4.06
C SER A 396 2.64 19.10 5.59
#